data_AF-A0A7R9HV34-F1
#
_entry.id   AF-A0A7R9HV34-F1
#
_cell.length_a   1.000
_cell.length_b   1.000
_cell.length_c   1.000
_cell.angle_alpha   90.00
_cell.angle_beta   90.00
_cell.angle_gamma   90.00
#
_symmetry.space_group_name_H-M   'P 1'
#
loop_
_entity.id
_entity.type
_entity.pdbx_description
1 polymer ?
#
loop_
_entity_poly.entity_id
_entity_poly.type
_entity_poly.pdbx_seq_one_letter_code
_entity_poly.pdbx_strand_id
1 'polypeptide(L)'
;MSVEEEVMKIQKKLNKMSSGDGTGQEQALELLKALQTMPVNLEVLTKTRIGMTVNALRKSTSDDEVISLSKTLIKNWKKFLSGTLHL
;
A
#
# COMPACT_ATOMS: atom_id res chain seq x y z
N MET A 1 2.21 16.17 -11.75
CA MET A 1 1.52 14.96 -11.26
C MET A 1 1.43 15.08 -9.76
N SER A 2 0.23 14.93 -9.20
CA SER A 2 0.05 14.97 -7.75
C SER A 2 0.37 13.61 -7.14
N VAL A 3 0.90 13.59 -5.92
CA VAL A 3 1.20 12.36 -5.15
C VAL A 3 -0.05 11.46 -5.07
N GLU A 4 -1.24 12.05 -4.97
CA GLU A 4 -2.52 11.34 -4.99
C GLU A 4 -2.72 10.48 -6.25
N GLU A 5 -2.43 11.02 -7.44
CA GLU A 5 -2.60 10.30 -8.71
C GLU A 5 -1.62 9.13 -8.83
N GLU A 6 -0.38 9.34 -8.39
CA GLU A 6 0.67 8.32 -8.33
C GLU A 6 0.24 7.17 -7.40
N VAL A 7 -0.23 7.51 -6.20
CA VAL A 7 -0.73 6.52 -5.23
C VAL A 7 -1.96 5.79 -5.77
N MET A 8 -2.89 6.47 -6.44
CA MET A 8 -4.03 5.81 -7.11
C MET A 8 -3.57 4.82 -8.20
N LYS A 9 -2.58 5.19 -9.01
CA LYS A 9 -2.04 4.29 -10.05
C LYS A 9 -1.41 3.05 -9.42
N ILE A 10 -0.63 3.23 -8.36
CA ILE A 10 -0.03 2.11 -7.61
C ILE A 10 -1.11 1.24 -6.99
N GLN A 11 -2.12 1.85 -6.35
CA GLN A 11 -3.25 1.14 -5.75
C GLN A 11 -3.94 0.23 -6.77
N LYS A 12 -4.24 0.72 -7.98
CA LYS A 12 -4.87 -0.08 -9.03
C LYS A 12 -3.97 -1.25 -9.47
N LYS A 13 -2.66 -1.03 -9.63
CA LYS A 13 -1.71 -2.08 -10.00
C LYS A 13 -1.62 -3.16 -8.92
N LEU A 14 -1.45 -2.77 -7.66
CA LEU A 14 -1.37 -3.70 -6.53
C LEU A 14 -2.67 -4.51 -6.37
N ASN A 15 -3.83 -3.88 -6.56
CA ASN A 15 -5.11 -4.58 -6.51
C ASN A 15 -5.20 -5.68 -7.58
N LYS A 16 -4.79 -5.36 -8.81
CA LYS A 16 -4.74 -6.35 -9.91
C LYS A 16 -3.78 -7.50 -9.61
N MET A 17 -2.64 -7.22 -8.98
CA MET A 17 -1.64 -8.23 -8.59
C MET A 17 -2.12 -9.12 -7.45
N SER A 18 -2.94 -8.61 -6.52
CA SER A 18 -3.51 -9.37 -5.41
C SER A 18 -4.49 -10.47 -5.85
N SER A 19 -4.95 -10.43 -7.10
CA SER A 19 -5.95 -11.36 -7.67
C SER A 19 -5.38 -12.33 -8.71
N GLY A 20 -4.06 -12.30 -8.98
CA GLY A 20 -3.41 -13.15 -10.00
C GLY A 20 -2.51 -14.24 -9.42
N ASP A 21 -2.08 -15.19 -10.26
CA ASP A 21 -1.27 -16.39 -9.97
C ASP A 21 0.19 -16.13 -9.46
N GLY A 22 0.46 -15.00 -8.81
CA GLY A 22 1.76 -14.76 -8.16
C GLY A 22 2.91 -14.35 -9.08
N THR A 23 2.67 -14.12 -10.37
CA THR A 23 3.71 -13.70 -11.36
C THR A 23 4.11 -12.23 -11.26
N GLY A 24 3.48 -11.44 -10.37
CA GLY A 24 3.70 -9.99 -10.22
C GLY A 24 4.38 -9.55 -8.92
N GLN A 25 4.99 -10.48 -8.17
CA GLN A 25 5.57 -10.23 -6.85
C GLN A 25 6.69 -9.18 -6.87
N GLU A 26 7.61 -9.29 -7.83
CA GLU A 26 8.74 -8.38 -7.99
C GLU A 26 8.26 -6.94 -8.27
N GLN A 27 7.27 -6.80 -9.16
CA GLN A 27 6.64 -5.50 -9.41
C GLN A 27 5.88 -4.99 -8.18
N ALA A 28 5.23 -5.86 -7.41
CA ALA A 28 4.55 -5.46 -6.18
C ALA A 28 5.56 -4.91 -5.17
N LEU A 29 6.74 -5.51 -5.06
CA LEU A 29 7.83 -5.04 -4.21
C LEU A 29 8.32 -3.64 -4.62
N GLU A 30 8.57 -3.41 -5.92
CA GLU A 30 8.93 -2.09 -6.44
C GLU A 30 7.87 -1.04 -6.14
N LEU A 31 6.60 -1.37 -6.34
CA LEU A 31 5.47 -0.49 -6.06
C LEU A 31 5.36 -0.14 -4.56
N LEU A 32 5.62 -1.09 -3.67
CA LEU A 32 5.65 -0.85 -2.22
C LEU A 32 6.84 0.03 -1.82
N LYS A 33 8.02 -0.18 -2.41
CA LYS A 33 9.19 0.69 -2.20
C LYS A 33 8.89 2.11 -2.67
N ALA A 34 8.26 2.27 -3.84
CA ALA A 34 7.82 3.57 -4.31
C ALA A 34 6.86 4.24 -3.31
N LEU A 35 5.84 3.53 -2.83
CA LEU A 35 4.91 4.01 -1.80
C LEU A 35 5.60 4.44 -0.49
N GLN A 36 6.68 3.74 -0.10
CA GLN A 36 7.45 4.07 1.10
C GLN A 36 8.22 5.39 0.95
N THR A 37 8.72 5.67 -0.26
CA THR A 37 9.45 6.92 -0.55
C THR A 37 8.52 8.10 -0.83
N MET A 38 7.25 7.82 -1.19
CA MET A 38 6.26 8.86 -1.44
C MET A 38 5.74 9.49 -0.14
N PRO A 39 5.48 10.81 -0.11
CA PRO A 39 4.88 11.49 1.03
C PRO A 39 3.38 11.20 1.11
N VAL A 40 3.01 9.97 1.47
CA VAL A 40 1.60 9.56 1.69
C VAL A 40 1.09 10.17 2.99
N ASN A 41 0.18 11.14 2.86
CA ASN A 41 -0.50 11.76 4.00
C ASN A 41 -1.86 11.08 4.28
N LEU A 42 -2.51 11.48 5.38
CA LEU A 42 -3.81 10.93 5.79
C LEU A 42 -4.90 11.16 4.72
N GLU A 43 -4.90 12.32 4.04
CA GLU A 43 -5.88 12.64 3.00
C GLU A 43 -5.76 11.68 1.81
N VAL A 44 -4.55 11.50 1.28
CA VAL A 44 -4.26 10.55 0.20
C VAL A 44 -4.58 9.13 0.64
N LEU A 45 -4.22 8.74 1.86
CA LEU A 45 -4.56 7.42 2.41
C LEU A 45 -6.07 7.16 2.41
N THR A 46 -6.86 8.16 2.83
CA THR A 46 -8.32 8.08 2.94
C THR A 46 -8.99 8.11 1.57
N LYS A 47 -8.54 9.00 0.67
CA LYS A 47 -9.06 9.13 -0.70
C LYS A 47 -8.76 7.92 -1.57
N THR A 48 -7.52 7.46 -1.55
CA THR A 48 -7.07 6.33 -2.41
C THR A 48 -7.40 4.96 -1.81
N ARG A 49 -7.63 4.90 -0.49
CA ARG A 49 -7.81 3.65 0.28
C ARG A 49 -6.68 2.64 0.07
N ILE A 50 -5.47 3.11 -0.26
CA ILE A 50 -4.29 2.27 -0.52
C ILE A 50 -3.99 1.32 0.64
N GLY A 51 -4.27 1.72 1.89
CA GLY A 51 -4.10 0.89 3.08
C GLY A 51 -4.87 -0.43 3.02
N MET A 52 -6.08 -0.44 2.45
CA MET A 52 -6.88 -1.65 2.29
C MET A 52 -6.26 -2.59 1.24
N THR A 53 -5.82 -2.01 0.11
CA THR A 53 -5.19 -2.77 -0.98
C THR A 53 -3.87 -3.39 -0.54
N VAL A 54 -3.01 -2.66 0.17
CA VAL A 54 -1.75 -3.20 0.70
C VAL A 54 -2.01 -4.30 1.74
N ASN A 55 -3.06 -4.17 2.55
CA ASN A 55 -3.44 -5.24 3.48
C ASN A 55 -3.96 -6.50 2.77
N ALA A 56 -4.69 -6.35 1.67
CA ALA A 56 -5.12 -7.47 0.84
C ALA A 56 -3.93 -8.13 0.14
N LEU A 57 -3.06 -7.33 -0.49
CA LEU A 57 -1.82 -7.79 -1.12
C LEU A 57 -0.98 -8.61 -0.15
N ARG A 58 -0.77 -8.12 1.08
CA ARG A 58 -0.04 -8.84 2.14
C ARG A 58 -0.61 -10.23 2.44
N LYS A 59 -1.92 -10.45 2.24
CA LYS A 59 -2.56 -11.76 2.46
C LYS A 59 -2.50 -12.66 1.22
N SER A 60 -2.49 -12.07 0.03
CA SER A 60 -2.40 -12.80 -1.25
C SER A 60 -0.96 -13.17 -1.61
N THR A 61 0.03 -12.41 -1.16
CA THR A 61 1.44 -12.71 -1.43
C THR A 61 2.02 -13.75 -0.47
N SER A 62 2.90 -14.61 -1.00
CA SER A 62 3.75 -15.53 -0.23
C SER A 62 5.19 -15.04 -0.11
N ASP A 63 5.51 -13.85 -0.61
CA ASP A 63 6.84 -13.28 -0.61
C ASP A 63 7.11 -12.52 0.71
N ASP A 64 8.12 -12.96 1.46
CA ASP A 64 8.46 -12.40 2.77
C ASP A 64 8.85 -10.92 2.71
N GLU A 65 9.55 -10.47 1.66
CA GLU A 65 9.93 -9.06 1.50
C GLU A 65 8.69 -8.18 1.27
N VAL A 66 7.81 -8.59 0.36
CA VAL A 66 6.53 -7.91 0.10
C VAL A 66 5.67 -7.86 1.36
N ILE A 67 5.60 -8.95 2.11
CA ILE A 67 4.86 -9.02 3.39
C ILE A 67 5.45 -8.04 4.42
N SER A 68 6.78 -8.01 4.56
CA SER A 68 7.49 -7.16 5.53
C SER A 68 7.32 -5.67 5.22
N LEU A 69 7.51 -5.27 3.95
CA LEU A 69 7.27 -3.91 3.49
C LEU A 69 5.82 -3.49 3.68
N SER A 70 4.87 -4.34 3.32
CA SER A 70 3.44 -4.09 3.52
C SER A 70 3.09 -3.86 4.99
N LYS A 71 3.60 -4.69 5.91
CA LYS A 71 3.42 -4.51 7.36
C LYS A 71 3.96 -3.15 7.83
N THR A 72 5.14 -2.76 7.35
CA THR A 72 5.79 -1.49 7.71
C THR A 72 4.95 -0.29 7.26
N LEU A 73 4.49 -0.31 6.01
CA LEU A 73 3.60 0.72 5.46
C LEU A 73 2.30 0.83 6.25
N ILE A 74 1.62 -0.29 6.50
CA ILE A 74 0.36 -0.32 7.27
C ILE A 74 0.59 0.21 8.69
N LYS A 75 1.70 -0.13 9.35
CA LYS A 75 2.03 0.36 10.69
C LYS A 75 2.28 1.87 10.68
N ASN A 76 2.97 2.38 9.67
CA ASN A 76 3.20 3.82 9.50
C ASN A 76 1.87 4.56 9.27
N TRP A 77 1.01 4.02 8.41
CA TRP A 77 -0.28 4.62 8.10
C TRP A 77 -1.29 4.55 9.24
N LYS A 78 -1.27 3.46 10.03
CA LYS A 78 -2.06 3.35 11.26
C LYS A 78 -1.75 4.46 12.25
N LYS A 79 -0.51 4.97 12.31
CA LYS A 79 -0.19 6.10 13.20
C LYS A 79 -0.93 7.37 12.79
N PHE A 80 -1.11 7.62 11.50
CA PHE A 80 -1.90 8.76 11.03
C PHE A 80 -3.38 8.63 11.41
N LEU A 81 -3.94 7.41 11.37
CA LEU A 81 -5.33 7.14 11.76
C LEU A 81 -5.55 7.12 13.28
N SER A 82 -4.58 6.61 14.04
CA SER A 82 -4.65 6.54 15.51
C SER A 82 -4.61 7.93 16.16
N GLY A 83 -4.10 8.95 15.46
CA GLY A 83 -4.23 10.33 15.90
C GLY A 83 -5.64 10.91 15.72
N THR A 84 -6.48 10.28 14.88
CA THR A 84 -7.86 10.70 14.61
C THR A 84 -8.90 9.90 15.42
N LEU A 85 -8.56 8.67 15.83
CA LEU A 85 -9.44 7.79 16.61
C LEU A 85 -9.22 7.94 18.13
N HIS A 86 -9.24 9.17 18.63
CA HIS A 86 -9.30 9.49 20.06
C HIS A 86 -10.62 10.23 20.34
N LEU A 87 -11.74 9.58 20.03
CA LEU A 87 -13.09 9.97 20.45
C LEU A 87 -13.89 8.70 20.75
#